data_AF-A0A9D7HCN6-F1
#
_entry.id   AF-A0A9D7HCN6-F1
#
_cell.length_a   1.000
_cell.length_b   1.000
_cell.length_c   1.000
_cell.angle_alpha   90.00
_cell.angle_beta   90.00
_cell.angle_gamma   90.00
#
_symmetry.space_group_name_H-M   'P 1'
#
loop_
_entity.id
_entity.type
_entity.pdbx_description
1 polymer ?
#
loop_
_entity_poly.entity_id
_entity_poly.type
_entity_poly.pdbx_seq_one_letter_code
_entity_poly.pdbx_strand_id
1 'polypeptide(L)'
;MPFSTGIAPPTKKTFEVSVYTAHTAVRRGAGSVALAEVLTSLRADGAREALAFIGDSYNAASIGLHRKLGFQHVGTLKDVGEKFGKMLDVIVMQRTLTFEKPAGEATKT
;
A
#
# COMPACT_ATOMS: atom_id res chain seq x y z
N MET A 1 5.36 16.28 35.39
CA MET A 1 5.28 15.10 34.52
C MET A 1 5.05 15.58 33.11
N PRO A 2 5.99 15.41 32.15
CA PRO A 2 5.72 15.83 30.78
C PRO A 2 4.87 14.76 30.08
N PHE A 3 3.76 15.19 29.48
CA PHE A 3 3.02 14.42 28.49
C PHE A 3 3.91 14.21 27.25
N SER A 4 4.20 12.95 26.93
CA SER A 4 4.89 12.58 25.69
C SER A 4 3.92 12.61 24.52
N THR A 5 3.79 13.75 23.83
CA THR A 5 3.30 13.76 22.44
C THR A 5 4.47 13.40 21.53
N GLY A 6 4.92 12.15 21.63
CA GLY A 6 5.98 11.62 20.79
C GLY A 6 5.42 11.22 19.43
N ILE A 7 5.53 12.10 18.43
CA ILE A 7 5.62 11.61 17.05
C ILE A 7 6.90 10.78 16.99
N ALA A 8 6.75 9.46 16.87
CA ALA A 8 7.88 8.57 16.66
C ALA A 8 8.61 8.99 15.36
N PRO A 9 9.95 8.93 15.32
CA PRO A 9 10.70 9.30 14.12
C PRO A 9 10.23 8.44 12.93
N PRO A 10 10.13 8.99 11.71
CA PRO A 10 9.66 8.26 10.54
C PRO A 10 10.52 7.02 10.36
N THR A 11 9.91 5.85 10.52
CA THR A 11 10.61 4.58 10.38
C THR A 11 10.75 4.26 8.90
N LYS A 12 11.92 3.82 8.43
CA LYS A 12 12.08 3.36 7.04
C LYS A 12 11.48 1.96 6.83
N LYS A 13 10.32 1.68 7.42
CA LYS A 13 9.64 0.39 7.34
C LYS A 13 8.86 0.30 6.04
N THR A 14 8.87 -0.90 5.48
CA THR A 14 8.05 -1.28 4.34
C THR A 14 7.07 -2.34 4.83
N PHE A 15 5.80 -2.20 4.48
CA PHE A 15 4.77 -3.17 4.82
C PHE A 15 4.15 -3.75 3.56
N GLU A 16 3.84 -5.03 3.59
CA GLU A 16 2.90 -5.62 2.64
C GLU A 16 1.47 -5.36 3.13
N VAL A 17 0.57 -5.00 2.22
CA VAL A 17 -0.86 -4.85 2.50
C VAL A 17 -1.68 -5.73 1.57
N SER A 18 -2.72 -6.35 2.14
CA SER A 18 -3.72 -7.10 1.39
C SER A 18 -5.12 -6.74 1.90
N VAL A 19 -6.10 -6.74 1.01
CA VAL A 19 -7.50 -6.44 1.33
C VAL A 19 -8.40 -7.43 0.61
N TYR A 20 -9.35 -8.00 1.35
CA TYR A 20 -10.32 -8.94 0.82
C TYR A 20 -11.72 -8.42 1.15
N THR A 21 -12.62 -8.53 0.18
CA THR A 21 -14.04 -8.19 0.36
C THR A 21 -14.89 -9.40 0.06
N ALA A 22 -15.98 -9.57 0.81
CA ALA A 22 -17.00 -10.55 0.45
C ALA A 22 -17.48 -10.33 -1.00
N HIS A 23 -17.79 -11.40 -1.72
CA HIS A 23 -18.28 -11.33 -3.10
C HIS A 23 -19.52 -10.43 -3.25
N THR A 24 -20.36 -10.36 -2.22
CA THR A 24 -21.56 -9.51 -2.16
C THR A 24 -21.27 -8.02 -1.94
N ALA A 25 -20.03 -7.66 -1.58
CA ALA A 25 -19.60 -6.30 -1.28
C ALA A 25 -18.69 -5.67 -2.36
N VAL A 26 -18.42 -6.40 -3.44
CA VAL A 26 -17.55 -5.92 -4.53
C VAL A 26 -18.20 -4.72 -5.24
N ARG A 27 -17.37 -3.78 -5.71
CA ARG A 27 -17.79 -2.53 -6.40
C ARG A 27 -18.68 -1.58 -5.57
N ARG A 28 -18.82 -1.82 -4.26
CA ARG A 28 -19.52 -0.92 -3.32
C ARG A 28 -18.60 0.00 -2.54
N GLY A 29 -17.31 0.07 -2.90
CA GLY A 29 -16.32 0.92 -2.25
C GLY A 29 -15.72 0.36 -0.95
N ALA A 30 -16.22 -0.76 -0.42
CA ALA A 30 -15.73 -1.36 0.83
C ALA A 30 -14.21 -1.59 0.84
N GLY A 31 -13.66 -2.16 -0.25
CA GLY A 31 -12.22 -2.38 -0.37
C GLY A 31 -11.40 -1.07 -0.41
N SER A 32 -11.95 -0.01 -1.01
CA SER A 32 -11.31 1.31 -1.03
C SER A 32 -11.28 1.94 0.35
N VAL A 33 -12.38 1.86 1.10
CA VAL A 33 -12.46 2.41 2.46
C VAL A 33 -11.51 1.67 3.39
N ALA A 34 -11.56 0.33 3.38
CA ALA A 34 -10.70 -0.50 4.22
C ALA A 34 -9.22 -0.27 3.93
N LEU A 35 -8.82 -0.28 2.66
CA LEU A 35 -7.42 -0.08 2.28
C LEU A 35 -6.97 1.37 2.57
N ALA A 36 -7.82 2.37 2.38
CA ALA A 36 -7.49 3.75 2.74
C ALA A 36 -7.22 3.91 4.24
N GLU A 37 -8.01 3.26 5.10
CA GLU A 37 -7.83 3.30 6.55
C GLU A 37 -6.49 2.66 6.96
N VAL A 38 -6.17 1.48 6.40
CA VAL A 38 -4.87 0.82 6.64
C VAL A 38 -3.70 1.73 6.26
N LEU A 39 -3.77 2.41 5.11
CA LEU A 39 -2.69 3.30 4.66
C LEU A 39 -2.56 4.55 5.54
N THR A 40 -3.66 5.03 6.11
CA THR A 40 -3.66 6.12 7.10
C THR A 40 -2.96 5.68 8.37
N SER A 41 -3.28 4.51 8.91
CA SER A 41 -2.62 3.95 10.09
C SER A 41 -1.13 3.70 9.86
N LEU A 42 -0.77 3.10 8.72
CA LEU A 42 0.65 2.88 8.36
C LEU A 42 1.42 4.21 8.26
N ARG A 43 0.80 5.25 7.69
CA ARG A 43 1.43 6.57 7.63
C ARG A 43 1.61 7.17 9.03
N ALA A 44 0.62 7.03 9.92
CA ALA A 44 0.69 7.52 11.30
C ALA A 44 1.78 6.79 12.12
N ASP A 45 1.98 5.50 11.85
CA ASP A 45 3.06 4.68 12.42
C ASP A 45 4.44 4.96 11.79
N GLY A 46 4.49 5.91 10.85
CA GLY A 46 5.70 6.34 10.18
C GLY A 46 6.24 5.30 9.21
N ALA A 47 5.40 4.53 8.51
CA ALA A 47 5.82 3.65 7.42
C ALA A 47 6.26 4.45 6.18
N ARG A 48 7.28 3.94 5.47
CA ARG A 48 7.80 4.54 4.22
C ARG A 48 7.06 4.04 3.00
N GLU A 49 6.92 2.73 2.87
CA GLU A 49 6.36 2.08 1.68
C GLU A 49 5.27 1.08 2.06
N ALA A 50 4.24 1.01 1.22
CA ALA A 50 3.29 -0.09 1.18
C ALA A 50 3.46 -0.86 -0.13
N LEU A 51 3.56 -2.19 -0.04
CA LEU A 51 3.62 -3.11 -1.16
C LEU A 51 2.32 -3.90 -1.25
N ALA A 52 1.89 -4.19 -2.47
CA ALA A 52 0.77 -5.08 -2.75
C ALA A 52 1.21 -6.14 -3.77
N PHE A 53 0.98 -7.41 -3.43
CA PHE A 53 1.20 -8.55 -4.30
C PHE A 53 -0.16 -9.05 -4.78
N ILE A 54 -0.44 -8.86 -6.06
CA ILE A 54 -1.71 -9.23 -6.67
C ILE A 54 -1.47 -10.48 -7.51
N GLY A 55 -1.97 -11.61 -7.01
CA GLY A 55 -2.00 -12.85 -7.77
C GLY A 55 -2.95 -12.72 -8.95
N ASP A 56 -2.49 -13.20 -10.11
CA ASP A 56 -3.12 -13.07 -11.42
C ASP A 56 -3.05 -11.64 -12.00
N SER A 57 -2.29 -11.49 -13.09
CA SER A 57 -2.13 -10.24 -13.83
C SER A 57 -3.43 -9.75 -14.50
N TYR A 58 -4.45 -10.61 -14.62
CA TYR A 58 -5.78 -10.24 -15.11
C TYR A 58 -6.73 -9.73 -14.01
N ASN A 59 -6.29 -9.62 -12.76
CA ASN A 59 -7.09 -9.10 -11.65
C ASN A 59 -7.27 -7.56 -11.73
N ALA A 60 -7.99 -7.11 -12.76
CA ALA A 60 -8.22 -5.70 -13.05
C ALA A 60 -8.94 -4.95 -11.90
N ALA A 61 -9.76 -5.65 -11.11
CA ALA A 61 -10.42 -5.06 -9.95
C ALA A 61 -9.43 -4.69 -8.86
N SER A 62 -8.53 -5.61 -8.47
CA SER A 62 -7.50 -5.34 -7.46
C SER A 62 -6.48 -4.31 -7.96
N ILE A 63 -6.00 -4.43 -9.21
CA ILE A 63 -5.06 -3.47 -9.80
C ILE A 63 -5.68 -2.07 -9.86
N GLY A 64 -6.95 -1.97 -10.27
CA GLY A 64 -7.68 -0.71 -10.32
C GLY A 64 -7.89 -0.09 -8.95
N LEU A 65 -8.19 -0.89 -7.93
CA LEU A 65 -8.30 -0.44 -6.53
C LEU A 65 -6.97 0.15 -6.04
N HIS A 66 -5.87 -0.58 -6.20
CA HIS A 66 -4.54 -0.12 -5.76
C HIS A 66 -4.11 1.15 -6.52
N ARG A 67 -4.30 1.20 -7.85
CA ARG A 67 -4.03 2.41 -8.65
C ARG A 67 -4.81 3.62 -8.16
N LYS A 68 -6.10 3.46 -7.86
CA LYS A 68 -6.95 4.56 -7.32
C LYS A 68 -6.43 5.11 -6.01
N LEU A 69 -5.81 4.28 -5.19
CA LEU A 69 -5.18 4.68 -3.93
C LEU A 69 -3.71 5.06 -4.11
N GLY A 70 -3.24 5.34 -5.32
CA GLY A 70 -1.89 5.88 -5.56
C GLY A 70 -0.77 4.85 -5.54
N PHE A 71 -1.08 3.55 -5.60
CA PHE A 71 -0.05 2.55 -5.89
C PHE A 71 0.37 2.60 -7.36
N GLN A 72 1.64 2.34 -7.60
CA GLN A 72 2.27 2.24 -8.91
C GLN A 72 2.74 0.81 -9.14
N HIS A 73 2.69 0.34 -10.39
CA HIS A 73 3.27 -0.95 -10.76
C HIS A 73 4.79 -0.86 -10.74
N VAL A 74 5.46 -1.78 -10.04
CA VAL A 74 6.93 -1.81 -9.92
C VAL A 74 7.57 -3.09 -10.42
N GLY A 75 6.78 -4.13 -10.70
CA GLY A 75 7.31 -5.37 -11.25
C GLY A 75 6.26 -6.46 -11.42
N THR A 76 6.66 -7.52 -12.12
CA THR A 76 5.86 -8.73 -12.30
C THR A 76 6.75 -9.94 -12.06
N LEU A 77 6.35 -10.80 -11.14
CA LEU A 77 6.93 -12.12 -10.98
C LEU A 77 6.18 -13.07 -11.92
N LYS A 78 6.87 -13.62 -12.92
CA LYS A 78 6.24 -14.42 -13.99
C LYS A 78 6.21 -15.90 -13.65
N ASP A 79 5.09 -16.56 -13.94
CA ASP A 79 4.93 -18.01 -13.81
C ASP A 79 5.39 -18.56 -12.44
N VAL A 80 5.08 -17.83 -11.35
CA VAL A 80 5.62 -18.10 -10.01
C VAL A 80 4.70 -18.93 -9.12
N GLY A 81 3.47 -19.20 -9.55
CA GLY A 81 2.56 -20.07 -8.81
C GLY A 81 1.57 -20.79 -9.71
N GLU A 82 1.11 -21.96 -9.29
CA GLU A 82 0.07 -22.71 -9.97
C GLU A 82 -1.23 -22.66 -9.15
N LYS A 83 -2.35 -22.34 -9.81
CA LYS A 83 -3.67 -22.40 -9.21
C LYS A 83 -4.68 -22.91 -10.21
N PHE A 84 -5.45 -23.94 -9.85
CA PHE A 84 -6.44 -24.58 -10.71
C PHE A 84 -5.88 -25.02 -12.08
N GLY A 85 -4.66 -25.59 -12.09
CA GLY A 85 -4.00 -26.06 -13.32
C GLY A 85 -3.49 -24.94 -14.24
N LYS A 86 -3.41 -23.70 -13.75
CA LYS A 86 -2.89 -22.56 -14.49
C LYS A 86 -1.70 -21.95 -13.77
N MET A 87 -0.63 -21.68 -14.51
CA MET A 87 0.45 -20.83 -14.05
C MET A 87 -0.03 -19.38 -13.93
N LEU A 88 0.34 -18.72 -12.84
CA LEU A 88 -0.06 -17.38 -12.50
C LEU A 88 1.17 -16.50 -12.27
N ASP A 89 1.05 -15.28 -12.79
CA ASP A 89 1.92 -14.17 -12.44
C ASP A 89 1.49 -13.54 -11.12
N VAL A 90 2.43 -12.81 -10.50
CA VAL A 90 2.15 -11.88 -9.40
C VAL A 90 2.56 -10.48 -9.82
N ILE A 91 1.60 -9.56 -9.83
CA ILE A 91 1.85 -8.14 -10.03
C ILE A 91 2.28 -7.53 -8.70
N VAL A 92 3.42 -6.85 -8.71
CA VAL A 92 3.94 -6.10 -7.56
C VAL A 92 3.64 -4.63 -7.74
N MET A 93 2.90 -4.05 -6.81
CA MET A 93 2.61 -2.62 -6.76
C MET A 93 3.15 -1.99 -5.48
N GLN A 94 3.57 -0.73 -5.57
CA GLN A 94 4.17 0.01 -4.47
C GLN A 94 3.52 1.39 -4.32
N ARG A 95 3.37 1.85 -3.07
CA ARG A 95 3.00 3.22 -2.73
C ARG A 95 3.91 3.76 -1.64
N THR A 96 4.57 4.89 -1.92
CA THR A 96 5.27 5.66 -0.89
C THR A 96 4.27 6.43 -0.02
N LEU A 97 4.40 6.29 1.31
CA LEU A 97 3.47 6.85 2.29
C LEU A 97 4.01 8.11 2.98
N THR A 98 5.32 8.28 3.05
CA THR A 98 5.98 9.46 3.62
C THR A 98 5.91 10.66 2.68
N PHE A 99 5.70 11.85 3.23
CA PHE A 99 5.97 13.12 2.55
C PHE A 99 7.41 13.56 2.86
N GLU A 100 8.12 14.10 1.88
CA GLU A 100 9.36 14.85 2.13
C GLU A 100 9.08 16.13 2.93
N LYS A 101 10.06 16.52 3.73
CA LYS A 101 10.09 17.73 4.56
C LYS A 101 9.69 18.97 3.73
N PRO A 102 8.89 19.91 4.26
CA PRO A 102 8.65 21.17 3.56
C PRO A 102 9.99 21.89 3.35
N ALA A 103 10.23 22.35 2.12
CA ALA A 103 11.36 23.22 1.80
C ALA A 103 11.22 24.51 2.62
N GLY A 104 12.14 24.75 3.56
CA GLY A 104 12.10 25.99 4.35
C GLY A 104 12.76 25.97 5.72
N GLU A 105 13.54 24.97 6.12
CA GLU A 105 14.44 25.16 7.27
C GLU A 105 15.73 25.80 6.77
N ALA A 106 15.70 27.13 6.70
CA ALA A 106 16.85 27.95 6.39
C ALA A 106 18.00 27.58 7.34
N THR A 107 19.14 27.22 6.75
CA THR A 107 20.44 27.23 7.41
C THR A 107 20.63 28.61 8.05
N LYS A 108 20.43 28.71 9.36
CA LYS A 108 20.79 29.90 10.12
C LYS A 108 22.28 29.81 10.41
N THR A 109 23.05 30.66 9.72
CA THR A 109 24.44 31.01 10.04
C THR A 109 24.49 31.76 11.37
#